data_AF-A0A923UZ72-F1
#
_entry.id   AF-A0A923UZ72-F1
#
_cell.length_a   1.000
_cell.length_b   1.000
_cell.length_c   1.000
_cell.angle_alpha   90.00
_cell.angle_beta   90.00
_cell.angle_gamma   90.00
#
_symmetry.space_group_name_H-M   'P 1'
#
loop_
_entity.id
_entity.type
_entity.pdbx_description
1 polymer ?
#
loop_
_entity_poly.entity_id
_entity_poly.type
_entity_poly.pdbx_seq_one_letter_code
_entity_poly.pdbx_strand_id
1 'polypeptide(L)'
;MFASKKHVTSLLALVLGVATVNAFAYTGEKLAGEAKISVEQARAIALKAHPGKITDEELEREPGGSGLRYSFDIRHAKVTQEVGVDAATGALLENAPEGPNPD
;
A
#
# COMPACT_ATOMS: atom_id res chain seq x y z
N MET A 1 3.13 -60.27 -25.89
CA MET A 1 4.37 -59.53 -25.54
C MET A 1 4.02 -58.43 -24.56
N PHE A 2 4.62 -58.49 -23.37
CA PHE A 2 4.86 -57.49 -22.31
C PHE A 2 3.80 -56.47 -21.84
N ALA A 3 3.65 -56.46 -20.51
CA ALA A 3 2.86 -55.59 -19.65
C ALA A 3 3.50 -54.22 -19.39
N SER A 4 2.72 -53.24 -18.89
CA SER A 4 3.08 -52.50 -17.66
C SER A 4 1.92 -51.64 -17.13
N LYS A 5 1.70 -51.70 -15.82
CA LYS A 5 0.79 -50.88 -15.02
C LYS A 5 1.66 -49.91 -14.23
N LYS A 6 1.36 -48.60 -14.21
CA LYS A 6 1.98 -47.64 -13.29
C LYS A 6 0.96 -46.63 -12.78
N HIS A 7 0.70 -46.68 -11.47
CA HIS A 7 0.01 -45.64 -10.73
C HIS A 7 0.95 -44.43 -10.58
N VAL A 8 0.42 -43.22 -10.77
CA VAL A 8 1.08 -41.98 -10.34
C VAL A 8 0.09 -41.21 -9.48
N THR A 9 0.17 -41.46 -8.18
CA THR A 9 -0.23 -40.51 -7.14
C THR A 9 0.79 -39.38 -7.12
N SER A 10 0.35 -38.12 -7.23
CA SER A 10 1.18 -36.97 -6.87
C SER A 10 0.45 -36.03 -5.92
N LEU A 11 1.24 -35.59 -4.95
CA LEU A 11 0.92 -34.97 -3.67
C LEU A 11 0.31 -33.56 -3.76
N LEU A 12 -0.46 -33.27 -2.71
CA LEU A 12 -0.78 -31.98 -2.11
C LEU A 12 0.41 -30.99 -2.11
N ALA A 13 0.19 -29.77 -2.60
CA ALA A 13 1.06 -28.63 -2.34
C ALA A 13 0.22 -27.47 -1.79
N LEU A 14 0.03 -27.48 -0.46
CA LEU A 14 -0.44 -26.30 0.27
C LEU A 14 0.76 -25.35 0.41
N VAL A 15 0.86 -24.39 -0.50
CA VAL A 15 1.84 -23.30 -0.38
C VAL A 15 1.31 -22.30 0.64
N LEU A 16 1.70 -22.45 1.91
CA LEU A 16 1.64 -21.38 2.90
C LEU A 16 2.72 -20.35 2.54
N GLY A 17 2.38 -19.42 1.66
CA GLY A 17 3.21 -18.24 1.39
C GLY A 17 3.18 -17.35 2.62
N VAL A 18 4.23 -17.41 3.45
CA VAL A 18 4.48 -16.39 4.47
C VAL A 18 4.88 -15.12 3.72
N ALA A 19 3.92 -14.23 3.51
CA ALA A 19 4.21 -12.88 3.06
C ALA A 19 4.91 -12.16 4.22
N THR A 20 6.24 -12.10 4.17
CA THR A 20 7.02 -11.22 5.04
C THR A 20 6.71 -9.78 4.62
N VAL A 21 5.70 -9.19 5.25
CA VAL A 21 5.45 -7.76 5.14
C VAL A 21 6.52 -7.06 5.97
N ASN A 22 7.50 -6.48 5.29
CA ASN A 22 8.43 -5.56 5.93
C ASN A 22 7.59 -4.31 6.25
N ALA A 23 7.26 -4.10 7.52
CA ALA A 23 6.74 -2.83 7.99
C ALA A 23 7.89 -1.82 7.86
N PHE A 24 7.84 -0.99 6.81
CA PHE A 24 8.74 0.15 6.72
C PHE A 24 8.25 1.17 7.75
N ALA A 25 9.14 1.61 8.64
CA ALA A 25 8.86 2.75 9.48
C ALA A 25 8.62 3.97 8.57
N TYR A 26 7.53 4.68 8.80
CA TYR A 26 7.11 5.84 8.02
C TYR A 26 6.95 7.07 8.93
N THR A 27 7.06 8.28 8.37
CA THR A 27 6.94 9.50 9.16
C THR A 27 5.58 9.55 9.82
N GLY A 28 5.55 9.81 11.13
CA GLY A 28 4.29 9.89 11.87
C GLY A 28 3.64 8.54 12.22
N GLU A 29 4.36 7.41 12.13
CA GLU A 29 3.91 6.09 12.62
C GLU A 29 3.36 6.13 14.06
N LYS A 30 3.86 7.04 14.91
CA LYS A 30 3.32 7.28 16.27
C LYS A 30 1.83 7.66 16.30
N LEU A 31 1.28 8.18 15.19
CA LEU A 31 -0.13 8.54 15.02
C LEU A 31 -0.98 7.34 14.53
N ALA A 32 -0.36 6.21 14.20
CA ALA A 32 -1.07 5.04 13.66
C ALA A 32 -2.17 4.51 14.60
N GLY A 33 -2.01 4.71 15.91
CA GLY A 33 -3.05 4.36 16.90
C GLY A 33 -4.32 5.20 16.80
N GLU A 34 -4.31 6.31 16.06
CA GLU A 34 -5.47 7.18 15.82
C GLU A 34 -6.14 6.89 14.47
N ALA A 35 -5.44 6.22 13.55
CA ALA A 35 -5.97 5.80 12.27
C ALA A 35 -6.99 4.66 12.45
N LYS A 36 -8.01 4.63 11.59
CA LYS A 36 -9.00 3.55 11.55
C LYS A 36 -8.78 2.58 10.38
N ILE A 37 -8.04 3.00 9.37
CA ILE A 37 -7.55 2.11 8.31
C ILE A 37 -6.05 1.88 8.51
N SER A 38 -5.58 0.71 8.13
CA SER A 38 -4.14 0.42 8.17
C SER A 38 -3.41 1.12 7.03
N VAL A 39 -2.11 1.28 7.18
CA VAL A 39 -1.28 1.87 6.13
C VAL A 39 -1.30 1.02 4.86
N GLU A 40 -1.41 -0.30 4.96
CA GLU A 40 -1.54 -1.19 3.79
C GLU A 40 -2.85 -0.97 3.03
N GLN A 41 -3.95 -0.70 3.74
CA GLN A 41 -5.22 -0.35 3.11
C GLN A 41 -5.10 1.00 2.39
N ALA A 42 -4.47 1.98 3.03
CA ALA A 42 -4.23 3.29 2.43
C ALA A 42 -3.30 3.20 1.20
N ARG A 43 -2.19 2.44 1.26
CA ARG A 43 -1.31 2.16 0.11
C ARG A 43 -2.08 1.55 -1.06
N ALA A 44 -2.98 0.59 -0.79
CA ALA A 44 -3.78 -0.03 -1.84
C ALA A 44 -4.76 0.96 -2.49
N ILE A 45 -5.38 1.85 -1.70
CA ILE A 45 -6.24 2.93 -2.20
C ILE A 45 -5.43 3.89 -3.06
N ALA A 46 -4.26 4.31 -2.57
CA ALA A 46 -3.40 5.26 -3.25
C ALA A 46 -2.88 4.72 -4.59
N LEU A 47 -2.37 3.48 -4.62
CA LEU A 47 -1.93 2.80 -5.84
C LEU A 47 -3.06 2.53 -6.84
N LYS A 48 -4.30 2.41 -6.36
CA LYS A 48 -5.48 2.32 -7.24
C LYS A 48 -5.82 3.69 -7.84
N ALA A 49 -5.64 4.77 -7.09
CA ALA A 49 -5.87 6.13 -7.57
C ALA A 49 -4.79 6.61 -8.54
N HIS A 50 -3.53 6.25 -8.28
CA HIS A 50 -2.38 6.52 -9.14
C HIS A 50 -1.43 5.31 -9.18
N PRO A 51 -1.43 4.51 -10.26
CA PRO A 51 -0.50 3.39 -10.39
C PRO A 51 0.94 3.86 -10.52
N GLY A 52 1.84 3.31 -9.69
CA GLY A 52 3.26 3.62 -9.75
C GLY A 52 4.04 2.95 -8.63
N LYS A 53 5.18 3.53 -8.29
CA LYS A 53 5.99 3.10 -7.15
C LYS A 53 5.85 4.14 -6.04
N ILE A 54 5.35 3.72 -4.88
CA ILE A 54 5.41 4.54 -3.67
C ILE A 54 6.89 4.77 -3.34
N THR A 55 7.31 6.04 -3.31
CA THR A 55 8.66 6.48 -2.97
C THR A 55 8.75 7.11 -1.60
N ASP A 56 7.64 7.63 -1.08
CA ASP A 56 7.53 8.13 0.28
C ASP A 56 6.15 7.86 0.88
N GLU A 57 6.07 7.86 2.20
CA GLU A 57 4.87 7.57 2.96
C GLU A 57 4.91 8.28 4.30
N GLU A 58 3.84 9.00 4.59
CA GLU A 58 3.67 9.71 5.85
C GLU A 58 2.28 9.53 6.42
N LEU A 59 2.15 9.72 7.73
CA LEU A 59 0.88 9.85 8.43
C LEU A 59 0.92 11.12 9.27
N GLU A 60 0.02 12.04 8.99
CA GLU A 60 0.11 13.39 9.51
C GLU A 60 -1.26 14.03 9.76
N ARG A 61 -1.24 15.13 10.50
CA ARG A 61 -2.43 15.92 10.80
C ARG A 61 -2.48 17.11 9.86
N GLU A 62 -3.38 17.01 8.89
CA GLU A 62 -3.65 18.08 7.95
C GLU A 62 -5.13 18.47 7.96
N PRO A 63 -5.49 19.72 7.61
CA PRO A 63 -6.87 20.10 7.36
C PRO A 63 -7.48 19.29 6.20
N GLY A 64 -8.67 18.74 6.42
CA GLY A 64 -9.37 17.93 5.43
C GLY A 64 -9.80 16.59 6.02
N GLY A 65 -10.89 16.02 5.50
CA GLY A 65 -11.41 14.73 5.98
C GLY A 65 -11.59 14.67 7.50
N SER A 66 -11.00 13.67 8.14
CA SER A 66 -10.98 13.46 9.58
C SER A 66 -9.89 14.23 10.33
N GLY A 67 -9.06 15.01 9.63
CA GLY A 67 -7.90 15.69 10.22
C GLY A 67 -6.67 14.79 10.44
N LEU A 68 -6.67 13.60 9.84
CA LEU A 68 -5.55 12.66 9.84
C LEU A 68 -5.46 12.00 8.46
N ARG A 69 -4.31 12.09 7.81
CA ARG A 69 -4.09 11.74 6.41
C ARG A 69 -2.85 10.86 6.27
N TYR A 70 -2.97 9.78 5.51
CA TYR A 70 -1.82 9.13 4.90
C TYR A 70 -1.46 9.88 3.62
N SER A 71 -0.21 10.32 3.47
CA SER A 71 0.29 10.89 2.21
C SER A 71 1.26 9.92 1.55
N PHE A 72 1.19 9.82 0.23
CA PHE A 72 2.06 8.95 -0.56
C PHE A 72 2.59 9.67 -1.78
N ASP A 73 3.92 9.75 -1.88
CA ASP A 73 4.58 10.08 -3.13
C ASP A 73 4.59 8.86 -4.03
N ILE A 74 3.89 8.93 -5.16
CA ILE A 74 3.84 7.86 -6.14
C ILE A 74 4.55 8.27 -7.41
N ARG A 75 5.69 7.63 -7.68
CA ARG A 75 6.48 7.87 -8.89
C ARG A 75 5.98 7.04 -10.06
N HIS A 76 5.66 7.71 -11.16
CA HIS A 76 5.39 7.10 -12.46
C HIS A 76 6.22 7.80 -13.55
N ALA A 77 7.18 7.06 -14.11
CA ALA A 77 8.20 7.59 -15.02
C ALA A 77 8.97 8.78 -14.42
N LYS A 78 8.79 10.00 -14.97
CA LYS A 78 9.48 11.23 -14.53
C LYS A 78 8.62 12.13 -13.65
N VAL A 79 7.40 11.70 -13.33
CA VAL A 79 6.43 12.47 -12.54
C VAL A 79 6.28 11.79 -11.18
N THR A 80 6.26 12.60 -10.12
CA THR A 80 5.78 12.20 -8.79
C THR A 80 4.40 12.79 -8.61
N GLN A 81 3.47 11.94 -8.17
CA GLN A 81 2.11 12.32 -7.82
C GLN A 81 1.97 12.16 -6.32
N GLU A 82 1.51 13.19 -5.64
CA GLU A 82 1.11 13.10 -4.24
C GLU A 82 -0.32 12.56 -4.16
N VAL A 83 -0.52 11.56 -3.30
CA VAL A 83 -1.83 10.95 -3.08
C VAL A 83 -2.14 10.91 -1.59
N GLY A 84 -3.11 11.72 -1.18
CA GLY A 84 -3.61 11.78 0.20
C GLY A 84 -4.82 10.89 0.42
N VAL A 85 -4.79 10.06 1.45
CA VAL A 85 -5.89 9.17 1.87
C VAL A 85 -6.27 9.46 3.32
N ASP A 86 -7.55 9.71 3.56
CA ASP A 86 -8.10 9.92 4.89
C ASP A 86 -7.89 8.67 5.78
N ALA A 87 -7.18 8.84 6.90
CA ALA A 87 -6.78 7.74 7.76
C ALA A 87 -7.94 7.14 8.59
N ALA A 88 -9.12 7.78 8.61
CA ALA A 88 -10.29 7.29 9.32
C ALA A 88 -11.32 6.59 8.39
N THR A 89 -11.38 7.00 7.13
CA THR A 89 -12.46 6.62 6.20
C THR A 89 -11.95 5.98 4.91
N GLY A 90 -10.67 6.17 4.56
CA GLY A 90 -10.10 5.76 3.28
C GLY A 90 -10.55 6.62 2.09
N ALA A 91 -11.17 7.77 2.35
CA ALA A 91 -11.50 8.72 1.29
C ALA A 91 -10.22 9.29 0.64
N LEU A 92 -10.23 9.42 -0.69
CA LEU A 92 -9.17 10.10 -1.41
C LEU A 92 -9.31 11.61 -1.17
N LEU A 93 -8.31 12.20 -0.52
CA LEU A 93 -8.25 13.63 -0.21
C LEU A 93 -7.43 14.40 -1.24
N GLU A 94 -6.39 13.77 -1.78
CA GLU A 94 -5.51 14.37 -2.77
C GLU A 94 -5.09 13.36 -3.83
N ASN A 95 -4.88 13.86 -5.05
CA ASN A 95 -4.27 13.16 -6.16
C ASN A 95 -3.78 14.23 -7.16
N ALA A 96 -2.66 14.87 -6.84
CA ALA A 96 -2.10 15.97 -7.62
C ALA A 96 -0.59 15.75 -7.88
N PRO A 97 -0.01 16.38 -8.93
CA PRO A 97 1.45 16.36 -9.10
C PRO A 97 2.13 16.98 -7.87
N GLU A 98 3.26 16.40 -7.48
CA GLU A 98 4.06 16.85 -6.35
C GLU A 98 4.37 18.35 -6.43
N GLY A 99 4.21 19.04 -5.29
CA GLY A 99 4.38 20.49 -5.20
C GLY A 99 5.85 20.94 -5.31
N PRO A 100 6.10 22.25 -5.44
CA PRO A 100 7.47 22.79 -5.41
C PRO A 100 8.14 22.66 -4.03
N ASN A 101 7.36 22.39 -2.98
CA ASN A 101 7.84 22.11 -1.62
C ASN A 101 7.40 20.68 -1.29
N PRO A 102 8.16 19.66 -1.70
CA PRO A 102 7.88 18.29 -1.29
C PRO A 102 8.09 18.15 0.22
N ASP A 103 7.23 17.37 0.85
CA ASP A 103 7.29 17.06 2.28
C ASP A 103 8.53 16.20 2.65
#